data_AF-A0A5M3ZF58-F1
#
_entry.id   AF-A0A5M3ZF58-F1
#
_cell.length_a   1.000
_cell.length_b   1.000
_cell.length_c   1.000
_cell.angle_alpha   90.00
_cell.angle_beta   90.00
_cell.angle_gamma   90.00
#
_symmetry.space_group_name_H-M   'P 1'
#
loop_
_entity.id
_entity.type
_entity.pdbx_description
1 polymer ?
#
loop_
_entity_poly.entity_id
_entity_poly.type
_entity_poly.pdbx_seq_one_letter_code
_entity_poly.pdbx_strand_id
1 'polypeptide(L)'
;MLNLNIFRILGDLAHISSKCILIWAIHRNKSAEGVSLLTQMLYAVVFVTRYLDLTRANGWSSVYNVFFKLFYIISSFYIIYIMMKVFPRTRERERAWKLGIGSAAVSLVLAPILTLISYGSFPSHWFTEIFWAFSIVLESVCVLPQLLLLRQTTVPTVIDSYYLVTLGSYRAFYILNWLVRGFGAEHYWDPVADFFGVVQTAFYIDFAWVYYSRQRVKLRNGGVVDSEDFRKSWLVNRVLNFRHRHSTDEEQNLRDEEDGGDGERPSSNRWGARGISISADDTLDEHSRNKPHHANHSDDDGLGEILEDDDEHLVNQANGQTQRKGSPPAVA
;
A
#
# COMPACT_ATOMS: atom_id res chain seq x y z
N MET A 1 -41.53 11.62 1.74
CA MET A 1 -41.38 11.00 0.41
C MET A 1 -39.89 10.91 0.12
N LEU A 2 -39.42 9.77 -0.39
CA LEU A 2 -38.00 9.58 -0.74
C LEU A 2 -37.67 10.49 -1.93
N ASN A 3 -36.99 11.62 -1.71
CA ASN A 3 -36.27 12.31 -2.78
C ASN A 3 -35.06 11.46 -3.17
N LEU A 4 -35.32 10.42 -3.97
CA LEU A 4 -34.31 9.56 -4.58
C LEU A 4 -33.81 10.26 -5.83
N ASN A 5 -32.68 10.95 -5.68
CA ASN A 5 -31.95 11.46 -6.83
C ASN A 5 -31.42 10.29 -7.66
N ILE A 6 -31.49 10.39 -9.00
CA ILE A 6 -30.95 9.41 -9.94
C ILE A 6 -29.47 9.10 -9.64
N PHE A 7 -28.71 10.12 -9.25
CA PHE A 7 -27.30 9.96 -8.88
C PHE A 7 -27.11 9.09 -7.62
N ARG A 8 -28.03 9.18 -6.64
CA ARG A 8 -27.98 8.30 -5.47
C ARG A 8 -28.21 6.85 -5.88
N ILE A 9 -29.23 6.58 -6.69
CA ILE A 9 -29.55 5.23 -7.16
C ILE A 9 -28.37 4.63 -7.95
N LEU A 10 -27.80 5.40 -8.88
CA LEU A 10 -26.63 4.96 -9.66
C LEU A 10 -25.42 4.69 -8.77
N GLY A 11 -25.21 5.53 -7.75
CA GLY A 11 -24.17 5.31 -6.74
C GLY A 11 -24.39 4.01 -5.97
N ASP A 12 -25.59 3.81 -5.44
CA ASP A 12 -25.97 2.61 -4.70
C ASP A 12 -25.79 1.33 -5.54
N LEU A 13 -26.23 1.35 -6.80
CA LEU A 13 -26.06 0.24 -7.73
C LEU A 13 -24.58 -0.03 -8.03
N ALA A 14 -23.78 1.00 -8.31
CA ALA A 14 -22.35 0.85 -8.53
C ALA A 14 -21.65 0.25 -7.30
N HIS A 15 -22.03 0.66 -6.10
CA HIS A 15 -21.40 0.14 -4.89
C HIS A 15 -21.75 -1.34 -4.63
N ILE A 16 -23.01 -1.75 -4.84
CA ILE A 16 -23.37 -3.18 -4.82
C ILE A 16 -22.62 -3.96 -5.90
N SER A 17 -22.58 -3.45 -7.13
CA SER A 17 -21.85 -4.09 -8.23
C SER A 17 -20.38 -4.29 -7.88
N SER A 18 -19.74 -3.33 -7.22
CA SER A 18 -18.36 -3.45 -6.73
C SER A 18 -18.19 -4.62 -5.75
N LYS A 19 -19.10 -4.77 -4.77
CA LYS A 19 -19.10 -5.91 -3.83
C LYS A 19 -19.32 -7.25 -4.56
N CYS A 20 -20.25 -7.30 -5.50
CA CYS A 20 -20.53 -8.50 -6.29
C CYS A 20 -19.33 -8.93 -7.14
N ILE A 21 -18.70 -7.98 -7.84
CA ILE A 21 -17.49 -8.23 -8.66
C ILE A 21 -16.37 -8.78 -7.77
N LEU A 22 -16.15 -8.19 -6.60
CA LEU A 22 -15.12 -8.63 -5.67
C LEU A 22 -15.37 -10.08 -5.20
N ILE A 23 -16.59 -10.41 -4.80
CA ILE A 23 -16.96 -11.77 -4.38
C ILE A 23 -16.75 -12.76 -5.53
N TRP A 24 -17.24 -12.41 -6.72
CA TRP A 24 -17.09 -13.24 -7.91
C TRP A 24 -15.62 -13.44 -8.28
N ALA A 25 -14.80 -12.40 -8.19
CA ALA A 25 -13.37 -12.44 -8.45
C ALA A 25 -12.65 -13.45 -7.56
N ILE A 26 -12.89 -13.37 -6.25
CA ILE A 26 -12.26 -14.27 -5.27
C ILE A 26 -12.64 -15.73 -5.55
N HIS A 27 -13.91 -16.00 -5.85
CA HIS A 27 -14.38 -17.35 -6.17
C HIS A 27 -13.85 -17.88 -7.50
N ARG A 28 -13.79 -17.02 -8.52
CA ARG A 28 -13.31 -17.39 -9.86
C ARG A 28 -11.81 -17.68 -9.87
N ASN A 29 -11.04 -16.85 -9.17
CA ASN A 29 -9.57 -16.99 -9.09
C ASN A 29 -9.13 -17.98 -8.02
N LYS A 30 -10.03 -18.43 -7.14
CA LYS A 30 -9.72 -19.27 -5.97
C LYS A 30 -8.61 -18.66 -5.08
N SER A 31 -8.51 -17.34 -5.06
CA SER A 31 -7.49 -16.58 -4.35
C SER A 31 -8.03 -15.21 -3.95
N ALA A 32 -7.61 -14.75 -2.78
CA ALA A 32 -7.86 -13.40 -2.27
C ALA A 32 -6.61 -12.50 -2.37
N GLU A 33 -5.63 -12.89 -3.19
CA GLU A 33 -4.45 -12.07 -3.48
C GLU A 33 -4.86 -10.73 -4.13
N GLY A 34 -4.08 -9.67 -3.93
CA GLY A 34 -4.45 -8.32 -4.39
C GLY A 34 -5.49 -7.55 -3.55
N VAL A 35 -6.24 -8.21 -2.65
CA VAL A 35 -7.25 -7.57 -1.80
C VAL A 35 -6.85 -7.59 -0.31
N SER A 36 -6.84 -6.43 0.34
CA SER A 36 -6.49 -6.25 1.75
C SER A 36 -7.60 -6.78 2.65
N LEU A 37 -7.29 -7.80 3.46
CA LEU A 37 -8.21 -8.29 4.48
C LEU A 37 -8.56 -7.19 5.49
N LEU A 38 -7.56 -6.41 5.90
CA LEU A 38 -7.76 -5.35 6.89
C LEU A 38 -8.72 -4.26 6.39
N THR A 39 -8.63 -3.90 5.10
CA THR A 39 -9.58 -2.95 4.50
C THR A 39 -11.00 -3.49 4.53
N GLN A 40 -11.20 -4.79 4.24
CA GLN A 40 -12.53 -5.40 4.32
C GLN A 40 -13.06 -5.46 5.76
N MET A 41 -12.20 -5.71 6.75
CA MET A 41 -12.57 -5.64 8.16
C MET A 41 -13.00 -4.22 8.57
N LEU A 42 -12.24 -3.19 8.18
CA LEU A 42 -12.60 -1.80 8.47
C LEU A 42 -13.93 -1.42 7.79
N TYR A 43 -14.15 -1.80 6.53
CA TYR A 43 -15.42 -1.58 5.86
C TYR A 43 -16.59 -2.31 6.54
N ALA A 44 -16.39 -3.53 7.05
CA ALA A 44 -17.43 -4.20 7.83
C ALA A 44 -17.79 -3.43 9.10
N VAL A 45 -16.79 -2.92 9.84
CA VAL A 45 -17.01 -2.05 10.99
C VAL A 45 -17.78 -0.78 10.60
N VAL A 46 -17.41 -0.13 9.49
CA VAL A 46 -18.14 1.03 8.95
C VAL A 46 -19.61 0.69 8.71
N PHE A 47 -19.93 -0.40 8.00
CA PHE A 47 -21.33 -0.71 7.69
C PHE A 47 -22.14 -1.12 8.92
N VAL A 48 -21.55 -1.87 9.85
CA VAL A 48 -22.20 -2.24 11.12
C VAL A 48 -22.54 -1.00 11.93
N THR A 49 -21.57 -0.09 12.09
CA THR A 49 -21.76 1.14 12.89
C THR A 49 -22.67 2.16 12.20
N ARG A 50 -22.62 2.27 10.87
CA ARG A 50 -23.47 3.17 10.08
C ARG A 50 -24.94 2.78 10.10
N TYR A 51 -25.22 1.48 10.07
CA TYR A 51 -26.58 0.95 9.93
C TYR A 51 -27.14 0.43 11.25
N LEU A 52 -26.61 0.90 12.39
CA LEU A 52 -27.20 0.66 13.71
C LEU A 52 -28.64 1.15 13.80
N ASP A 53 -29.06 2.08 12.92
CA ASP A 53 -30.44 2.53 12.82
C ASP A 53 -31.43 1.43 12.40
N LEU A 54 -30.98 0.29 11.85
CA LEU A 54 -31.80 -0.90 11.64
C LEU A 54 -32.35 -1.49 12.94
N THR A 55 -31.71 -1.23 14.09
CA THR A 55 -32.23 -1.66 15.40
C THR A 55 -33.42 -0.83 15.87
N ARG A 56 -33.74 0.27 15.17
CA ARG A 56 -34.81 1.21 15.50
C ARG A 56 -35.96 1.08 14.52
N ALA A 57 -37.19 1.30 14.99
CA ALA A 57 -38.41 1.20 14.16
C ALA A 57 -38.35 2.08 12.90
N ASN A 58 -37.77 3.29 13.00
CA ASN A 58 -37.63 4.21 11.88
C ASN A 58 -36.72 3.69 10.76
N GLY A 59 -35.79 2.78 11.08
CA GLY A 59 -34.87 2.17 10.12
C GLY A 59 -35.54 1.25 9.11
N TRP A 60 -36.76 0.78 9.40
CA TRP A 60 -37.55 -0.13 8.58
C TRP A 60 -38.55 0.56 7.65
N SER A 61 -38.50 1.89 7.59
CA SER A 61 -39.47 2.71 6.83
C SER A 61 -39.43 2.52 5.31
N SER A 62 -38.30 2.09 4.75
CA SER A 62 -38.14 1.89 3.30
C SER A 62 -37.50 0.55 3.00
N VAL A 63 -38.24 -0.31 2.29
CA VAL A 63 -37.75 -1.62 1.82
C VAL A 63 -36.47 -1.49 1.00
N TYR A 64 -36.37 -0.45 0.15
CA TYR A 64 -35.16 -0.15 -0.62
C TYR A 64 -33.96 0.04 0.32
N ASN A 65 -34.03 0.98 1.26
CA ASN A 65 -32.92 1.26 2.17
C ASN A 65 -32.57 0.04 3.04
N VAL A 66 -33.58 -0.68 3.56
CA VAL A 66 -33.35 -1.89 4.38
C VAL A 66 -32.61 -2.95 3.58
N PHE A 67 -32.99 -3.20 2.33
CA PHE A 67 -32.32 -4.15 1.45
C PHE A 67 -30.83 -3.81 1.28
N PHE A 68 -30.50 -2.56 0.92
CA PHE A 68 -29.11 -2.14 0.74
C PHE A 68 -28.29 -2.29 2.03
N LYS A 69 -28.84 -1.86 3.17
CA LYS A 69 -28.16 -1.97 4.47
C LYS A 69 -27.84 -3.42 4.84
N LEU A 70 -28.84 -4.32 4.74
CA LEU A 70 -28.65 -5.74 5.00
C LEU A 70 -27.65 -6.36 4.02
N PHE A 71 -27.73 -6.02 2.73
CA PHE A 71 -26.80 -6.50 1.72
C PHE A 71 -25.36 -6.11 2.05
N TYR A 72 -25.09 -4.85 2.41
CA TYR A 72 -23.73 -4.40 2.74
C TYR A 72 -23.15 -5.07 3.99
N ILE A 73 -23.98 -5.30 5.02
CA ILE A 73 -23.55 -6.01 6.22
C ILE A 73 -23.22 -7.47 5.90
N ILE A 74 -24.18 -8.20 5.31
CA ILE A 74 -24.05 -9.63 5.01
C ILE A 74 -22.90 -9.88 4.04
N SER A 75 -22.83 -9.11 2.95
CA SER A 75 -21.75 -9.27 1.95
C SER A 75 -20.37 -8.95 2.54
N SER A 76 -20.24 -7.99 3.45
CA SER A 76 -18.95 -7.66 4.07
C SER A 76 -18.46 -8.77 5.00
N PHE A 77 -19.34 -9.33 5.84
CA PHE A 77 -18.99 -10.51 6.64
C PHE A 77 -18.68 -11.72 5.77
N TYR A 78 -19.43 -11.91 4.68
CA TYR A 78 -19.16 -12.99 3.73
C TYR A 78 -17.78 -12.86 3.08
N ILE A 79 -17.39 -11.65 2.63
CA ILE A 79 -16.06 -11.37 2.08
C ILE A 79 -14.96 -11.69 3.11
N ILE A 80 -15.13 -11.27 4.37
CA ILE A 80 -14.18 -11.59 5.44
C ILE A 80 -14.09 -13.12 5.64
N TYR A 81 -15.24 -13.80 5.70
CA TYR A 81 -15.29 -15.25 5.87
C TYR A 81 -14.52 -15.98 4.76
N ILE A 82 -14.78 -15.65 3.49
CA ILE A 82 -14.09 -16.31 2.38
C ILE A 82 -12.58 -16.00 2.37
N MET A 83 -12.15 -14.80 2.78
CA MET A 83 -10.73 -14.42 2.85
C MET A 83 -9.99 -15.01 4.05
N MET A 84 -10.70 -15.37 5.13
CA MET A 84 -10.09 -15.96 6.34
C MET A 84 -10.11 -17.50 6.35
N LYS A 85 -11.15 -18.11 5.79
CA LYS A 85 -11.39 -19.56 5.91
C LYS A 85 -11.27 -20.33 4.60
N VAL A 86 -11.81 -19.80 3.50
CA VAL A 86 -11.92 -20.55 2.24
C VAL A 86 -10.67 -20.33 1.37
N PHE A 87 -10.27 -19.08 1.20
CA PHE A 87 -9.10 -18.64 0.44
C PHE A 87 -8.18 -17.84 1.36
N PRO A 88 -7.58 -18.49 2.38
CA PRO A 88 -6.82 -17.81 3.42
C PRO A 88 -5.69 -16.98 2.83
N ARG A 89 -5.70 -15.68 3.10
CA ARG A 89 -4.64 -14.75 2.69
C ARG A 89 -3.46 -14.82 3.67
N THR A 90 -2.24 -14.67 3.14
CA THR A 90 -1.03 -14.50 3.96
C THR A 90 -1.13 -13.28 4.86
N ARG A 91 -0.53 -13.36 6.07
CA ARG A 91 -0.60 -12.33 7.11
C ARG A 91 -0.24 -10.93 6.59
N GLU A 92 -1.17 -9.99 6.79
CA GLU A 92 -0.95 -8.56 6.51
C GLU A 92 0.20 -8.01 7.36
N ARG A 93 0.98 -7.08 6.80
CA ARG A 93 2.14 -6.49 7.47
C ARG A 93 1.72 -5.69 8.70
N GLU A 94 2.57 -5.67 9.73
CA GLU A 94 2.34 -4.91 10.97
C GLU A 94 2.04 -3.42 10.72
N ARG A 95 2.68 -2.81 9.71
CA ARG A 95 2.42 -1.41 9.32
C ARG A 95 0.97 -1.18 8.90
N ALA A 96 0.38 -2.11 8.15
CA ALA A 96 -1.02 -2.00 7.74
C ALA A 96 -1.93 -2.09 8.96
N TRP A 97 -1.65 -3.01 9.89
CA TRP A 97 -2.37 -3.14 11.16
C TRP A 97 -2.29 -1.88 12.03
N LYS A 98 -1.09 -1.32 12.23
CA LYS A 98 -0.91 -0.04 12.95
C LYS A 98 -1.69 1.10 12.31
N LEU A 99 -1.84 1.10 10.98
CA LEU A 99 -2.64 2.11 10.27
C LEU A 99 -4.13 1.88 10.44
N GLY A 100 -4.61 0.64 10.28
CA GLY A 100 -6.02 0.30 10.49
C GLY A 100 -6.47 0.60 11.91
N ILE A 101 -5.74 0.12 12.92
CA ILE A 101 -6.05 0.37 14.33
C ILE A 101 -5.97 1.87 14.65
N GLY A 102 -4.90 2.54 14.23
CA GLY A 102 -4.76 3.98 14.45
C GLY A 102 -5.89 4.80 13.79
N SER A 103 -6.32 4.40 12.59
CA SER A 103 -7.44 5.05 11.90
C SER A 103 -8.77 4.86 12.63
N ALA A 104 -9.03 3.66 13.17
CA ALA A 104 -10.20 3.38 13.98
C ALA A 104 -10.17 4.15 15.30
N ALA A 105 -9.03 4.20 15.99
CA ALA A 105 -8.87 4.94 17.24
C ALA A 105 -9.08 6.45 17.04
N VAL A 106 -8.46 7.05 16.03
CA VAL A 106 -8.65 8.48 15.69
C VAL A 106 -10.11 8.76 15.36
N SER A 107 -10.75 7.89 14.58
CA SER A 107 -12.16 8.05 14.23
C SER A 107 -13.07 7.98 15.46
N LEU A 108 -12.75 7.10 16.42
CA LEU A 108 -13.52 6.93 17.66
C LEU A 108 -13.45 8.16 18.56
N VAL A 109 -12.28 8.80 18.65
CA VAL A 109 -12.11 10.04 19.41
C VAL A 109 -12.74 11.23 18.70
N LEU A 110 -12.63 11.30 17.38
CA LEU A 110 -13.12 12.44 16.61
C LEU A 110 -14.66 12.46 16.47
N ALA A 111 -15.30 11.30 16.42
CA ALA A 111 -16.75 11.16 16.26
C ALA A 111 -17.60 11.93 17.30
N PRO A 112 -17.38 11.80 18.63
CA PRO A 112 -18.15 12.57 19.61
C PRO A 112 -17.92 14.08 19.50
N ILE A 113 -16.69 14.50 19.16
CA ILE A 113 -16.34 15.92 18.99
C ILE A 113 -17.11 16.50 17.79
N LEU A 114 -17.07 15.81 16.64
CA LEU A 114 -17.80 16.24 15.44
C LEU A 114 -19.32 16.28 15.66
N THR A 115 -19.86 15.28 16.39
CA THR A 115 -21.28 15.24 16.72
C THR A 115 -21.68 16.45 17.58
N LEU A 116 -20.86 16.79 18.58
CA LEU A 116 -21.10 17.95 19.43
C LEU A 116 -21.03 19.27 18.66
N ILE A 117 -20.05 19.42 17.76
CA ILE A 117 -19.90 20.61 16.92
C ILE A 117 -21.11 20.77 15.97
N SER A 118 -21.59 19.66 15.40
CA SER A 118 -22.63 19.69 14.37
C SER A 118 -24.02 20.00 14.95
N TYR A 119 -24.33 19.43 16.12
CA TYR A 119 -25.65 19.59 16.75
C TYR A 119 -25.69 20.64 17.87
N GLY A 120 -24.53 21.14 18.33
CA GLY A 120 -24.41 22.07 19.45
C GLY A 120 -24.71 21.47 20.84
N SER A 121 -25.33 20.28 20.90
CA SER A 121 -25.63 19.49 22.09
C SER A 121 -25.85 18.04 21.70
N PHE A 122 -25.77 17.11 22.67
CA PHE A 122 -26.02 15.70 22.39
C PHE A 122 -27.51 15.45 22.07
N PRO A 123 -27.83 14.92 20.86
CA PRO A 123 -29.21 14.64 20.49
C PRO A 123 -29.77 13.46 21.30
N SER A 124 -31.10 13.29 21.36
CA SER A 124 -31.74 12.20 22.12
C SER A 124 -31.26 10.80 21.71
N HIS A 125 -30.78 10.66 20.48
CA HIS A 125 -30.20 9.44 19.92
C HIS A 125 -28.68 9.57 19.72
N TRP A 126 -28.01 10.23 20.67
CA TRP A 126 -26.57 10.50 20.68
C TRP A 126 -25.71 9.28 20.33
N PHE A 127 -26.05 8.09 20.84
CA PHE A 127 -25.30 6.87 20.55
C PHE A 127 -25.24 6.58 19.05
N THR A 128 -26.38 6.59 18.36
CA THR A 128 -26.39 6.28 16.93
C THR A 128 -25.79 7.41 16.09
N GLU A 129 -25.95 8.67 16.49
CA GLU A 129 -25.32 9.81 15.80
C GLU A 129 -23.80 9.78 15.90
N ILE A 130 -23.26 9.45 17.08
CA ILE A 130 -21.80 9.28 17.25
C ILE A 130 -21.29 8.14 16.38
N PHE A 131 -21.96 6.99 16.38
CA PHE A 131 -21.54 5.86 15.53
C PHE A 131 -21.72 6.14 14.03
N TRP A 132 -22.72 6.94 13.66
CA TRP A 132 -22.88 7.43 12.30
C TRP A 132 -21.70 8.33 11.91
N ALA A 133 -21.34 9.33 12.72
CA ALA A 133 -20.18 10.20 12.48
C ALA A 133 -18.87 9.40 12.45
N PHE A 134 -18.67 8.48 13.41
CA PHE A 134 -17.56 7.53 13.44
C PHE A 134 -17.43 6.77 12.11
N SER A 135 -18.55 6.24 11.60
CA SER A 135 -18.54 5.48 10.36
C SER A 135 -18.11 6.35 9.18
N ILE A 136 -18.51 7.63 9.13
CA ILE A 136 -18.15 8.57 8.06
C ILE A 136 -16.64 8.88 8.09
N VAL A 137 -16.11 9.20 9.27
CA VAL A 137 -14.68 9.47 9.46
C VAL A 137 -13.86 8.23 9.10
N LEU A 138 -14.23 7.06 9.64
CA LEU A 138 -13.50 5.82 9.41
C LEU A 138 -13.52 5.42 7.93
N GLU A 139 -14.66 5.54 7.25
CA GLU A 139 -14.77 5.18 5.83
C GLU A 139 -13.85 6.01 4.94
N SER A 140 -13.62 7.28 5.29
CA SER A 140 -12.73 8.16 4.54
C SER A 140 -11.27 7.65 4.49
N VAL A 141 -10.86 6.92 5.53
CA VAL A 141 -9.49 6.40 5.71
C VAL A 141 -9.38 4.88 5.52
N CYS A 142 -10.51 4.16 5.41
CA CYS A 142 -10.55 2.70 5.23
C CYS A 142 -9.77 2.20 4.02
N VAL A 143 -9.58 3.02 2.98
CA VAL A 143 -8.86 2.64 1.76
C VAL A 143 -7.35 2.53 1.97
N LEU A 144 -6.79 3.16 3.01
CA LEU A 144 -5.34 3.27 3.22
C LEU A 144 -4.59 1.91 3.27
N PRO A 145 -5.07 0.87 3.98
CA PRO A 145 -4.38 -0.42 3.99
C PRO A 145 -4.38 -1.09 2.60
N GLN A 146 -5.44 -0.90 1.80
CA GLN A 146 -5.49 -1.37 0.41
C GLN A 146 -4.45 -0.67 -0.47
N LEU A 147 -4.27 0.64 -0.29
CA LEU A 147 -3.26 1.40 -1.04
C LEU A 147 -1.84 0.90 -0.74
N LEU A 148 -1.56 0.61 0.54
CA LEU A 148 -0.28 0.05 0.95
C LEU A 148 0.01 -1.34 0.37
N LEU A 149 -1.02 -2.16 0.24
CA LEU A 149 -0.91 -3.48 -0.35
C LEU A 149 -0.61 -3.38 -1.85
N LEU A 150 -1.27 -2.46 -2.55
CA LEU A 150 -1.06 -2.25 -3.98
C LEU A 150 0.33 -1.67 -4.33
N ARG A 151 0.99 -1.01 -3.38
CA ARG A 151 2.41 -0.63 -3.51
C ARG A 151 3.33 -1.85 -3.59
N GLN A 152 2.93 -2.97 -3.00
CA GLN A 152 3.79 -4.13 -2.80
C GLN A 152 3.46 -5.27 -3.76
N THR A 153 2.22 -5.36 -4.27
CA THR A 153 1.85 -6.39 -5.25
C THR A 153 2.41 -6.01 -6.61
N THR A 154 3.23 -6.85 -7.24
CA THR A 154 3.91 -6.55 -8.51
C THR A 154 3.00 -6.62 -9.73
N VAL A 155 1.82 -7.24 -9.65
CA VAL A 155 0.83 -7.33 -10.75
C VAL A 155 -0.60 -7.05 -10.28
N PRO A 156 -1.24 -5.93 -10.70
CA PRO A 156 -2.67 -5.75 -10.52
C PRO A 156 -3.41 -6.66 -11.49
N THR A 157 -4.43 -7.38 -11.01
CA THR A 157 -5.24 -8.24 -11.89
C THR A 157 -6.27 -7.39 -12.64
N VAL A 158 -6.66 -7.83 -13.84
CA VAL A 158 -7.70 -7.16 -14.65
C VAL A 158 -9.05 -7.14 -13.92
N ILE A 159 -9.31 -8.16 -13.09
CA ILE A 159 -10.54 -8.25 -12.32
C ILE A 159 -10.56 -7.21 -11.18
N ASP A 160 -9.42 -6.95 -10.53
CA ASP A 160 -9.28 -5.85 -9.59
C ASP A 160 -9.59 -4.50 -10.27
N SER A 161 -9.21 -4.32 -11.54
CA SER A 161 -9.54 -3.09 -12.29
C SER A 161 -11.05 -2.81 -12.31
N TYR A 162 -11.88 -3.81 -12.62
CA TYR A 162 -13.34 -3.63 -12.69
C TYR A 162 -13.96 -3.33 -11.33
N TYR A 163 -13.51 -4.03 -10.29
CA TYR A 163 -13.89 -3.73 -8.90
C TYR A 163 -13.59 -2.26 -8.58
N LEU A 164 -12.36 -1.82 -8.83
CA LEU A 164 -11.89 -0.47 -8.52
C LEU A 164 -12.59 0.62 -9.35
N VAL A 165 -12.89 0.37 -10.62
CA VAL A 165 -13.64 1.30 -11.47
C VAL A 165 -15.05 1.47 -10.97
N THR A 166 -15.71 0.36 -10.60
CA THR A 166 -17.07 0.42 -10.04
C THR A 166 -17.07 1.09 -8.66
N LEU A 167 -16.01 0.84 -7.87
CA LEU A 167 -15.73 1.53 -6.61
C LEU A 167 -15.44 3.04 -6.82
N GLY A 168 -14.79 3.45 -7.91
CA GLY A 168 -14.64 4.87 -8.24
C GLY A 168 -15.96 5.50 -8.69
N SER A 169 -16.74 4.75 -9.46
CA SER A 169 -18.01 5.22 -10.04
C SER A 169 -19.04 5.53 -8.97
N TYR A 170 -19.19 4.69 -7.94
CA TYR A 170 -20.12 5.03 -6.86
C TYR A 170 -19.73 6.33 -6.16
N ARG A 171 -18.44 6.58 -5.96
CA ARG A 171 -17.97 7.84 -5.36
C ARG A 171 -18.29 9.02 -6.25
N ALA A 172 -18.01 8.93 -7.55
CA ALA A 172 -18.38 9.97 -8.52
C ALA A 172 -19.88 10.28 -8.48
N PHE A 173 -20.74 9.26 -8.44
CA PHE A 173 -22.18 9.48 -8.37
C PHE A 173 -22.65 10.08 -7.03
N TYR A 174 -22.06 9.69 -5.91
CA TYR A 174 -22.34 10.34 -4.62
C TYR A 174 -21.88 11.80 -4.60
N ILE A 175 -20.77 12.10 -5.29
CA ILE A 175 -20.29 13.47 -5.52
C ILE A 175 -21.20 14.26 -6.47
N LEU A 176 -22.04 13.62 -7.28
CA LEU A 176 -23.06 14.36 -8.02
C LEU A 176 -24.30 14.54 -7.15
N ASN A 177 -24.63 13.54 -6.33
CA ASN A 177 -25.77 13.59 -5.43
C ASN A 177 -25.68 14.72 -4.40
N TRP A 178 -24.56 14.88 -3.69
CA TRP A 178 -24.39 15.97 -2.71
C TRP A 178 -24.46 17.38 -3.35
N LEU A 179 -23.95 17.58 -4.59
CA LEU A 179 -23.97 18.85 -5.30
C LEU A 179 -25.40 19.19 -5.72
N VAL A 180 -26.13 18.20 -6.23
CA VAL A 180 -27.54 18.40 -6.60
C VAL A 180 -28.39 18.69 -5.36
N ARG A 181 -28.10 18.09 -4.21
CA ARG A 181 -28.84 18.39 -2.97
C ARG A 181 -28.47 19.74 -2.36
N GLY A 182 -27.20 20.13 -2.45
CA GLY A 182 -26.71 21.39 -1.91
C GLY A 182 -27.07 22.61 -2.76
N PHE A 183 -26.97 22.50 -4.09
CA PHE A 183 -27.28 23.59 -5.04
C PHE A 183 -28.72 23.54 -5.58
N GLY A 184 -29.38 22.38 -5.50
CA GLY A 184 -30.78 22.22 -5.90
C GLY A 184 -31.76 22.70 -4.83
N ALA A 185 -33.03 22.37 -5.03
CA ALA A 185 -34.16 22.88 -4.25
C ALA A 185 -34.14 22.54 -2.74
N GLU A 186 -33.34 21.55 -2.33
CA GLU A 186 -33.25 21.14 -0.92
C GLU A 186 -32.33 22.06 -0.10
N HIS A 187 -31.38 22.76 -0.73
CA HIS A 187 -30.35 23.58 -0.07
C HIS A 187 -29.74 22.95 1.19
N TYR A 188 -29.55 21.63 1.15
CA TYR A 188 -29.14 20.84 2.31
C TYR A 188 -27.67 20.44 2.18
N TRP A 189 -26.86 20.91 3.13
CA TRP A 189 -25.45 20.55 3.30
C TRP A 189 -25.27 19.87 4.65
N ASP A 190 -24.49 18.79 4.68
CA ASP A 190 -24.13 18.07 5.89
C ASP A 190 -22.62 18.24 6.09
N PRO A 191 -22.18 19.19 6.95
CA PRO A 191 -20.77 19.56 7.05
C PRO A 191 -19.84 18.38 7.33
N VAL A 192 -20.30 17.39 8.11
CA VAL A 192 -19.50 16.21 8.45
C VAL A 192 -19.40 15.28 7.25
N ALA A 193 -20.53 14.92 6.63
CA ALA A 193 -20.54 14.03 5.48
C ALA A 193 -19.79 14.65 4.28
N ASP A 194 -19.94 15.95 4.06
CA ASP A 194 -19.33 16.66 2.94
C ASP A 194 -17.82 16.80 3.13
N PHE A 195 -17.35 17.23 4.32
CA PHE A 195 -15.92 17.35 4.57
C PHE A 195 -15.18 16.01 4.44
N PHE A 196 -15.66 14.97 5.11
CA PHE A 196 -15.04 13.64 5.03
C PHE A 196 -15.25 12.97 3.67
N GLY A 197 -16.33 13.32 2.95
CA GLY A 197 -16.54 12.94 1.56
C GLY A 197 -15.47 13.52 0.64
N VAL A 198 -15.08 14.78 0.82
CA VAL A 198 -13.96 15.39 0.09
C VAL A 198 -12.64 14.70 0.42
N VAL A 199 -12.34 14.49 1.71
CA VAL A 199 -11.11 13.78 2.16
C VAL A 199 -11.02 12.39 1.53
N GLN A 200 -12.13 11.65 1.56
CA GLN A 200 -12.22 10.34 0.95
C GLN A 200 -11.97 10.41 -0.55
N THR A 201 -12.63 11.33 -1.25
CA THR A 201 -12.47 11.52 -2.69
C THR A 201 -11.02 11.81 -3.07
N ALA A 202 -10.31 12.62 -2.27
CA ALA A 202 -8.91 12.91 -2.48
C ALA A 202 -8.03 11.64 -2.43
N PHE A 203 -8.29 10.74 -1.47
CA PHE A 203 -7.61 9.43 -1.43
C PHE A 203 -7.95 8.55 -2.64
N TYR A 204 -9.19 8.58 -3.11
CA TYR A 204 -9.61 7.84 -4.31
C TYR A 204 -8.99 8.39 -5.60
N ILE A 205 -8.82 9.70 -5.72
CA ILE A 205 -8.14 10.32 -6.87
C ILE A 205 -6.65 9.98 -6.85
N ASP A 206 -5.98 10.13 -5.71
CA ASP A 206 -4.56 9.76 -5.56
C ASP A 206 -4.36 8.27 -5.91
N PHE A 207 -5.29 7.44 -5.45
CA PHE A 207 -5.33 6.03 -5.81
C PHE A 207 -5.51 5.78 -7.31
N ALA A 208 -6.50 6.41 -7.95
CA ALA A 208 -6.77 6.25 -9.37
C ALA A 208 -5.58 6.71 -10.22
N TRP A 209 -4.93 7.81 -9.83
CA TRP A 209 -3.72 8.31 -10.47
C TRP A 209 -2.58 7.30 -10.43
N VAL A 210 -2.31 6.76 -9.24
CA VAL A 210 -1.29 5.74 -9.02
C VAL A 210 -1.58 4.48 -9.83
N TYR A 211 -2.84 4.03 -9.79
CA TYR A 211 -3.29 2.84 -10.51
C TYR A 211 -3.13 3.01 -12.02
N TYR A 212 -3.56 4.14 -12.57
CA TYR A 212 -3.46 4.46 -14.00
C TYR A 212 -2.02 4.56 -14.47
N SER A 213 -1.19 5.29 -13.71
CA SER A 213 0.24 5.46 -14.02
C SER A 213 0.96 4.11 -14.12
N ARG A 214 0.60 3.18 -13.24
CA ARG A 214 1.17 1.83 -13.21
C ARG A 214 0.82 0.98 -14.43
N GLN A 215 -0.43 1.06 -14.91
CA GLN A 215 -0.89 0.25 -16.04
C GLN A 215 -0.18 0.66 -17.35
N ARG A 216 0.13 1.95 -17.50
CA ARG A 216 0.85 2.48 -18.67
C ARG A 216 2.31 2.02 -18.76
N VAL A 217 3.01 1.90 -17.63
CA VAL A 217 4.43 1.47 -17.62
C VAL A 217 4.57 0.01 -18.09
N LYS A 218 3.62 -0.85 -17.71
CA LYS A 218 3.64 -2.27 -18.09
C LYS A 218 3.31 -2.57 -19.54
N LEU A 219 2.53 -1.71 -20.19
CA LEU A 219 2.22 -1.86 -21.61
C LEU A 219 3.35 -1.34 -22.51
N ARG A 220 4.28 -0.53 -21.96
CA ARG A 220 5.33 0.12 -22.74
C ARG A 220 6.69 -0.56 -22.64
N ASN A 221 7.07 -1.09 -21.49
CA ASN A 221 8.30 -1.86 -21.31
C ASN A 221 8.00 -3.13 -20.52
N GLY A 222 8.05 -4.31 -21.16
CA GLY A 222 7.95 -5.63 -20.52
C GLY A 222 9.15 -5.98 -19.63
N GLY A 223 9.67 -5.03 -18.85
CA GLY A 223 10.82 -5.17 -17.95
C GLY A 223 10.43 -4.99 -16.48
N VAL A 224 11.11 -5.72 -15.62
CA VAL A 224 10.90 -5.85 -14.17
C VAL A 224 10.76 -4.50 -13.45
N VAL A 225 9.83 -4.50 -12.49
CA VAL A 225 9.24 -3.35 -11.80
C VAL A 225 10.17 -2.80 -10.72
N ASP A 226 10.55 -1.53 -10.83
CA ASP A 226 11.21 -0.81 -9.73
C ASP A 226 10.18 -0.24 -8.74
N SER A 227 10.53 -0.38 -7.47
CA SER A 227 9.76 0.10 -6.30
C SER A 227 9.72 1.64 -6.14
N GLU A 228 10.36 2.35 -7.07
CA GLU A 228 10.51 3.81 -7.13
C GLU A 228 9.24 4.55 -7.60
N ASP A 229 8.34 3.91 -8.35
CA ASP A 229 7.25 4.63 -9.02
C ASP A 229 6.16 5.19 -8.08
N PHE A 230 6.07 4.67 -6.85
CA PHE A 230 5.13 5.15 -5.83
C PHE A 230 5.67 6.30 -4.96
N ARG A 231 6.92 6.77 -5.16
CA ARG A 231 7.38 8.07 -4.61
C ARG A 231 6.57 9.26 -5.15
N LYS A 232 5.79 9.05 -6.22
CA LYS A 232 4.99 10.07 -6.92
C LYS A 232 3.58 10.28 -6.34
N SER A 233 3.10 9.47 -5.41
CA SER A 233 1.78 9.65 -4.76
C SER A 233 1.89 10.75 -3.70
N TRP A 234 1.45 11.97 -4.01
CA TRP A 234 1.70 13.14 -3.16
C TRP A 234 0.96 13.08 -1.81
N LEU A 235 -0.28 12.55 -1.78
CA LEU A 235 -1.10 12.47 -0.56
C LEU A 235 -0.73 11.27 0.30
N VAL A 236 -0.68 10.06 -0.29
CA VAL A 236 -0.34 8.84 0.43
C VAL A 236 1.09 8.91 1.01
N ASN A 237 2.07 9.46 0.27
CA ASN A 237 3.42 9.62 0.79
C ASN A 237 3.47 10.61 1.96
N ARG A 238 2.68 11.69 1.93
CA ARG A 238 2.62 12.64 3.06
C ARG A 238 1.99 12.01 4.30
N VAL A 239 0.85 11.33 4.17
CA VAL A 239 0.18 10.69 5.32
C VAL A 239 1.01 9.55 5.91
N LEU A 240 1.67 8.76 5.06
CA LEU A 240 2.52 7.65 5.51
C LEU A 240 3.87 8.11 6.07
N ASN A 241 4.52 9.12 5.49
CA ASN A 241 5.80 9.62 5.97
C ASN A 241 5.67 10.56 7.17
N PHE A 242 4.56 11.32 7.28
CA PHE A 242 4.28 12.10 8.48
C PHE A 242 4.22 11.20 9.71
N ARG A 243 3.62 10.02 9.57
CA ARG A 243 3.62 8.99 10.62
C ARG A 243 4.94 8.23 10.77
N HIS A 244 5.74 8.13 9.70
CA HIS A 244 7.07 7.52 9.80
C HIS A 244 7.97 8.32 10.73
N ARG A 245 8.00 9.65 10.58
CA ARG A 245 8.76 10.57 11.43
C ARG A 245 8.35 10.43 12.89
N HIS A 246 7.04 10.47 13.16
CA HIS A 246 6.51 10.30 14.52
C HIS A 246 6.87 8.94 15.14
N SER A 247 6.81 7.84 14.37
CA SER A 247 7.14 6.50 14.90
C SER A 247 8.64 6.29 15.17
N THR A 248 9.53 6.84 14.32
CA THR A 248 10.97 6.80 14.59
C THR A 248 11.32 7.70 15.77
N ASP A 249 10.70 8.87 15.87
CA ASP A 249 10.95 9.81 16.97
C ASP A 249 10.45 9.23 18.30
N GLU A 250 9.32 8.49 18.33
CA GLU A 250 8.87 7.76 19.53
C GLU A 250 9.76 6.57 19.88
N GLU A 251 10.20 5.77 18.91
CA GLU A 251 11.08 4.62 19.14
C GLU A 251 12.50 5.06 19.54
N GLN A 252 12.91 6.26 19.12
CA GLN A 252 14.16 6.90 19.49
C GLN A 252 14.06 7.57 20.87
N ASN A 253 12.95 8.27 21.17
CA ASN A 253 12.69 8.81 22.52
C ASN A 253 12.58 7.71 23.59
N LEU A 254 11.95 6.57 23.29
CA LEU A 254 11.88 5.44 24.22
C LEU A 254 13.24 4.80 24.47
N ARG A 255 14.14 4.82 23.47
CA ARG A 255 15.53 4.36 23.63
C ARG A 255 16.36 5.37 24.41
N ASP A 256 16.14 6.66 24.18
CA ASP A 256 16.83 7.73 24.91
C ASP A 256 16.37 7.80 26.38
N GLU A 257 15.12 7.39 26.69
CA GLU A 257 14.63 7.22 28.08
C GLU A 257 15.12 5.93 28.75
N GLU A 258 15.31 4.83 28.01
CA GLU A 258 15.90 3.59 28.54
C GLU A 258 17.43 3.68 28.73
N ASP A 259 18.12 4.53 27.97
CA ASP A 259 19.58 4.73 28.03
C ASP A 259 19.99 5.93 28.94
N GLY A 260 19.02 6.53 29.65
CA GLY A 260 19.19 7.67 30.55
C GLY A 260 19.81 7.34 31.93
N GLY A 261 20.74 6.39 31.99
CA GLY A 261 21.50 6.03 33.19
C GLY A 261 23.00 6.33 33.03
N ASP A 262 23.41 7.53 33.45
CA ASP A 262 24.77 7.99 33.73
C ASP A 262 25.95 7.42 32.91
N GLY A 263 26.49 8.25 32.02
CA GLY A 263 27.84 8.04 31.48
C GLY A 263 28.22 9.02 30.38
N GLU A 264 29.05 10.03 30.70
CA GLU A 264 29.67 10.94 29.73
C GLU A 264 30.37 10.20 28.57
N ARG A 265 30.09 10.57 27.33
CA ARG A 265 31.00 10.45 26.16
C ARG A 265 30.57 11.29 24.95
N PRO A 266 31.52 11.61 24.04
CA PRO A 266 31.58 12.89 23.34
C PRO A 266 30.77 12.94 22.05
N SER A 267 30.50 14.17 21.59
CA SER A 267 29.77 14.47 20.36
C SER A 267 30.36 13.75 19.15
N SER A 268 29.61 12.81 18.58
CA SER A 268 30.00 12.15 17.33
C SER A 268 29.17 12.65 16.15
N ASN A 269 29.90 12.80 15.05
CA ASN A 269 29.60 13.56 13.87
C ASN A 269 28.28 13.23 13.17
N ARG A 270 27.63 14.31 12.75
CA ARG A 270 26.49 14.35 11.82
C ARG A 270 26.94 13.89 10.43
N TRP A 271 26.74 12.61 10.11
CA TRP A 271 27.01 12.09 8.76
C TRP A 271 25.90 12.54 7.80
N GLY A 272 26.18 13.59 7.03
CA GLY A 272 25.34 14.02 5.91
C GLY A 272 25.49 13.07 4.72
N ALA A 273 24.38 12.82 4.02
CA ALA A 273 24.36 11.99 2.83
C ALA A 273 25.24 12.59 1.71
N ARG A 274 26.23 11.81 1.27
CA ARG A 274 27.18 12.04 0.16
C ARG A 274 28.37 12.94 0.51
N GLY A 275 29.51 12.31 0.77
CA GLY A 275 30.82 12.96 0.79
C GLY A 275 31.93 11.91 0.80
N ILE A 276 32.71 11.88 -0.27
CA ILE A 276 33.95 11.11 -0.40
C ILE A 276 34.97 11.73 0.58
N SER A 277 35.56 10.95 1.48
CA SER A 277 36.67 11.42 2.32
C SER A 277 38.00 10.95 1.74
N ILE A 278 38.64 11.82 0.97
CA ILE A 278 40.06 11.76 0.57
C ILE A 278 40.69 13.08 1.01
N SER A 279 41.69 12.98 1.88
CA SER A 279 42.87 13.87 2.10
C SER A 279 43.40 13.55 3.51
N ALA A 280 44.63 13.04 3.71
CA ALA A 280 45.92 13.73 3.53
C ALA A 280 45.89 15.09 4.27
N ASP A 281 46.70 15.36 5.30
CA ASP A 281 48.15 15.33 5.32
C ASP A 281 48.63 15.45 6.80
N ASP A 282 49.83 14.96 7.10
CA ASP A 282 50.81 15.63 7.98
C ASP A 282 52.05 14.73 8.10
N THR A 283 52.89 14.84 7.08
CA THR A 283 54.31 14.56 7.19
C THR A 283 54.97 15.56 8.13
N LEU A 284 55.76 15.07 9.09
CA LEU A 284 57.15 15.46 9.42
C LEU A 284 57.47 15.04 10.87
N ASP A 285 58.45 14.17 11.05
CA ASP A 285 59.65 14.47 11.85
C ASP A 285 60.63 13.29 11.81
N GLU A 286 61.77 13.53 11.16
CA GLU A 286 62.94 12.66 11.15
C GLU A 286 64.08 13.36 11.94
N HIS A 287 64.59 12.71 12.99
CA HIS A 287 65.80 13.14 13.68
C HIS A 287 66.78 11.98 13.94
N SER A 288 67.72 11.84 12.99
CA SER A 288 69.18 11.77 13.16
C SER A 288 69.84 10.83 14.20
N ARG A 289 70.71 9.95 13.64
CA ARG A 289 72.04 9.45 14.09
C ARG A 289 72.12 8.28 15.09
N ASN A 290 72.56 7.13 14.59
CA ASN A 290 73.91 6.62 14.90
C ASN A 290 74.46 5.63 13.85
N LYS A 291 75.78 5.63 13.67
CA LYS A 291 76.59 4.91 12.65
C LYS A 291 77.03 3.49 13.10
N PRO A 292 77.64 2.67 12.21
CA PRO A 292 77.58 1.19 12.22
C PRO A 292 78.85 0.47 12.74
N HIS A 293 78.78 -0.87 12.86
CA HIS A 293 79.94 -1.76 12.93
C HIS A 293 79.71 -3.13 12.22
N HIS A 294 80.55 -3.38 11.20
CA HIS A 294 81.27 -4.60 10.78
C HIS A 294 80.72 -6.06 10.92
N ALA A 295 80.68 -6.77 9.77
CA ALA A 295 81.56 -7.91 9.37
C ALA A 295 80.91 -9.27 8.95
N ASN A 296 81.49 -9.83 7.86
CA ASN A 296 81.59 -11.25 7.40
C ASN A 296 80.37 -11.92 6.71
N HIS A 297 80.48 -12.79 5.69
CA HIS A 297 81.56 -13.32 4.82
C HIS A 297 80.91 -14.25 3.72
N SER A 298 81.56 -14.39 2.56
CA SER A 298 81.53 -15.46 1.50
C SER A 298 80.28 -15.81 0.68
N ASP A 299 80.35 -15.53 -0.63
CA ASP A 299 80.53 -16.44 -1.78
C ASP A 299 79.96 -17.88 -1.70
N ASP A 300 79.15 -18.27 -2.71
CA ASP A 300 79.42 -19.44 -3.57
C ASP A 300 78.59 -19.40 -4.87
N ASP A 301 79.19 -19.96 -5.91
CA ASP A 301 78.86 -19.98 -7.33
C ASP A 301 77.74 -20.98 -7.71
N GLY A 302 77.23 -20.91 -8.95
CA GLY A 302 76.49 -22.04 -9.53
C GLY A 302 75.67 -21.75 -10.80
N LEU A 303 76.35 -21.81 -11.95
CA LEU A 303 75.81 -21.79 -13.32
C LEU A 303 74.83 -22.96 -13.61
N GLY A 304 73.88 -22.74 -14.52
CA GLY A 304 73.01 -23.81 -15.05
C GLY A 304 72.04 -23.33 -16.15
N GLU A 305 72.55 -23.32 -17.37
CA GLU A 305 71.94 -23.07 -18.68
C GLU A 305 70.93 -24.18 -19.12
N ILE A 306 70.27 -23.97 -20.28
CA ILE A 306 69.48 -24.87 -21.16
C ILE A 306 67.98 -24.47 -21.19
N LEU A 307 67.50 -23.70 -22.20
CA LEU A 307 67.04 -24.09 -23.57
C LEU A 307 65.86 -25.09 -23.50
N GLU A 308 64.73 -25.01 -24.19
CA GLU A 308 64.39 -24.66 -25.58
C GLU A 308 62.83 -24.72 -25.70
N ASP A 309 62.22 -23.84 -26.51
CA ASP A 309 61.32 -24.08 -27.68
C ASP A 309 60.18 -25.15 -27.56
N ASP A 310 58.97 -25.09 -28.14
CA ASP A 310 58.38 -24.35 -29.26
C ASP A 310 56.82 -24.52 -29.28
N ASP A 311 56.14 -23.49 -29.77
CA ASP A 311 55.02 -23.38 -30.73
C ASP A 311 53.69 -24.19 -30.75
N GLU A 312 52.61 -23.37 -30.88
CA GLU A 312 51.41 -23.41 -31.76
C GLU A 312 50.54 -24.68 -31.97
N HIS A 313 49.20 -24.54 -31.88
CA HIS A 313 48.32 -24.35 -33.07
C HIS A 313 46.80 -24.24 -32.79
N LEU A 314 46.14 -23.61 -33.77
CA LEU A 314 44.77 -23.10 -33.87
C LEU A 314 43.63 -24.10 -34.18
N VAL A 315 42.43 -23.70 -33.73
CA VAL A 315 41.08 -23.74 -34.32
C VAL A 315 40.94 -24.20 -35.79
N ASN A 316 40.04 -25.17 -36.08
CA ASN A 316 38.84 -24.97 -36.95
C ASN A 316 37.97 -26.24 -37.20
N GLN A 317 36.72 -25.94 -37.62
CA GLN A 317 35.81 -26.67 -38.52
C GLN A 317 34.67 -27.58 -38.01
N ALA A 318 33.47 -27.09 -38.30
CA ALA A 318 32.22 -27.81 -38.50
C ALA A 318 32.01 -28.11 -40.01
N ASN A 319 31.53 -29.31 -40.38
CA ASN A 319 30.47 -29.50 -41.40
C ASN A 319 30.03 -30.98 -41.59
N GLY A 320 28.76 -31.18 -41.99
CA GLY A 320 28.24 -32.34 -42.74
C GLY A 320 27.63 -33.49 -41.92
N GLN A 321 26.53 -34.17 -42.28
CA GLN A 321 25.76 -34.26 -43.53
C GLN A 321 24.35 -34.82 -43.24
N THR A 322 23.37 -34.41 -44.05
CA THR A 322 22.01 -34.96 -44.16
C THR A 322 21.98 -36.00 -45.30
N GLN A 323 21.47 -37.21 -45.08
CA GLN A 323 21.20 -38.19 -46.15
C GLN A 323 19.74 -38.65 -46.15
N ARG A 324 19.22 -38.85 -47.37
CA ARG A 324 17.84 -39.17 -47.75
C ARG A 324 17.88 -40.38 -48.71
N LYS A 325 16.95 -41.35 -48.55
CA LYS A 325 16.47 -42.45 -49.46
C LYS A 325 16.31 -43.75 -48.63
N GLY A 326 15.29 -44.61 -48.75
CA GLY A 326 14.10 -44.72 -49.59
C GLY A 326 13.26 -45.93 -49.11
N SER A 327 11.98 -45.98 -49.44
CA SER A 327 11.05 -47.14 -49.32
C SER A 327 11.38 -48.23 -50.37
N PRO A 328 10.70 -49.41 -50.49
CA PRO A 328 9.46 -49.99 -49.89
C PRO A 328 9.68 -51.51 -49.48
N PRO A 329 8.72 -52.48 -49.43
CA PRO A 329 7.26 -52.50 -49.70
C PRO A 329 6.36 -53.25 -48.67
N ALA A 330 5.08 -53.39 -49.07
CA ALA A 330 3.85 -53.76 -48.37
C ALA A 330 3.61 -55.27 -48.13
N VAL A 331 2.36 -55.59 -47.71
CA VAL A 331 1.65 -56.89 -47.52
C VAL A 331 1.54 -57.26 -46.02
N ALA A 332 0.38 -57.51 -45.41
CA ALA A 332 -1.03 -57.66 -45.80
C ALA A 332 -1.94 -57.10 -44.69
#